data_AF-A0A9E5TQ76-F1
#
_entry.id   AF-A0A9E5TQ76-F1
#
_cell.length_a   1.000
_cell.length_b   1.000
_cell.length_c   1.000
_cell.angle_alpha   90.00
_cell.angle_beta   90.00
_cell.angle_gamma   90.00
#
_symmetry.space_group_name_H-M   'P 1'
#
loop_
_entity.id
_entity.type
_entity.pdbx_description
1 polymer ?
#
loop_
_entity_poly.entity_id
_entity_poly.type
_entity_poly.pdbx_seq_one_letter_code
_entity_poly.pdbx_strand_id
1 'polypeptide(L)' 'MIKRILVATDGLDHAKKTIEIASDIAQKYDGTSVLLHVGG' A
#
# COMPACT_ATOMS: atom_id res chain seq x y z
N MET A 1 -6.13 -3.11 -15.88
CA MET A 1 -6.09 -3.92 -14.64
C MET A 1 -4.84 -3.53 -13.87
N ILE A 2 -4.96 -3.26 -12.56
CA ILE A 2 -3.82 -2.88 -11.72
C ILE A 2 -3.07 -4.16 -11.34
N LYS A 3 -1.78 -4.25 -11.70
CA LYS A 3 -0.95 -5.43 -11.38
C LYS A 3 -0.05 -5.21 -10.16
N ARG A 4 0.30 -3.96 -9.87
CA ARG A 4 1.19 -3.61 -8.76
C ARG A 4 0.85 -2.23 -8.20
N ILE A 5 0.85 -2.12 -6.87
CA ILE A 5 0.64 -0.88 -6.12
C ILE A 5 1.85 -0.69 -5.20
N LEU A 6 2.51 0.48 -5.29
CA LEU A 6 3.56 0.87 -4.37
C LEU A 6 2.97 1.82 -3.31
N VAL A 7 3.16 1.48 -2.04
CA VAL A 7 2.74 2.30 -0.90
C VAL A 7 3.98 2.82 -0.20
N ALA A 8 4.28 4.10 -0.39
CA ALA A 8 5.27 4.79 0.44
C ALA A 8 4.63 5.13 1.79
N THR A 9 5.31 4.78 2.89
CA THR A 9 4.82 5.03 4.26
C THR A 9 5.93 5.63 5.11
N ASP A 10 5.58 6.60 5.94
CA ASP A 10 6.43 7.18 6.97
C ASP A 10 6.40 6.37 8.29
N GLY A 11 5.66 5.25 8.31
CA GLY A 11 5.54 4.35 9.46
C GLY A 11 4.66 4.89 10.59
N LEU A 12 4.07 6.07 10.46
CA LEU A 12 3.20 6.65 11.48
C LEU A 12 1.80 6.03 11.44
N ASP A 13 1.06 6.16 12.54
CA ASP A 13 -0.26 5.52 12.70
C ASP A 13 -1.25 5.90 11.60
N HIS A 14 -1.16 7.13 11.07
CA HIS A 14 -2.04 7.59 10.00
C HIS A 14 -1.83 6.83 8.68
N ALA A 15 -0.66 6.20 8.47
CA ALA A 15 -0.38 5.41 7.28
C ALA A 15 -1.13 4.07 7.24
N LYS A 16 -1.66 3.59 8.38
CA LYS A 16 -2.43 2.33 8.47
C LYS A 16 -3.62 2.33 7.52
N LYS A 17 -4.35 3.44 7.43
CA LYS A 17 -5.53 3.54 6.55
C LYS A 17 -5.16 3.46 5.07
N THR A 18 -4.03 4.06 4.68
CA THR A 18 -3.51 4.00 3.32
C THR A 18 -3.11 2.57 2.94
N ILE A 19 -2.48 1.84 3.88
CA ILE A 19 -2.09 0.44 3.69
C ILE A 19 -3.33 -0.46 3.51
N GLU A 20 -4.37 -0.27 4.33
CA GLU A 20 -5.64 -0.98 4.20
C GLU A 20 -6.26 -0.78 2.82
N ILE A 21 -6.40 0.48 2.38
CA ILE A 21 -6.98 0.81 1.07
C ILE A 21 -6.16 0.20 -0.08
N ALA A 22 -4.84 0.27 -0.01
CA ALA A 22 -3.98 -0.33 -1.03
C ALA A 22 -4.12 -1.85 -1.07
N SER A 23 -4.29 -2.51 0.08
CA SER A 23 -4.55 -3.94 0.17
C SER A 23 -5.88 -4.31 -0.48
N ASP A 24 -6.95 -3.57 -0.20
CA ASP A 24 -8.28 -3.81 -0.80
C ASP A 24 -8.26 -3.67 -2.33
N ILE A 25 -7.55 -2.66 -2.85
CA ILE A 25 -7.39 -2.46 -4.30
C ILE A 25 -6.57 -3.59 -4.91
N ALA A 26 -5.47 -4.00 -4.28
CA ALA A 26 -4.65 -5.11 -4.77
C ALA A 26 -5.47 -6.40 -4.83
N GLN A 27 -6.25 -6.71 -3.79
CA GLN A 27 -7.13 -7.87 -3.77
C GLN A 27 -8.20 -7.82 -4.87
N LYS A 28 -8.84 -6.66 -5.06
CA LYS A 28 -9.89 -6.47 -6.10
C LYS A 28 -9.39 -6.75 -7.51
N TYR A 29 -8.11 -6.50 -7.78
CA TYR A 29 -7.52 -6.64 -9.11
C TYR A 29 -6.53 -7.79 -9.25
N ASP A 30 -6.49 -8.74 -8.29
CA ASP A 30 -5.52 -9.84 -8.26
C ASP A 30 -4.08 -9.33 -8.46
N GLY A 31 -3.78 -8.20 -7.82
CA GLY A 31 -2.53 -7.47 -7.93
C GLY A 31 -1.67 -7.61 -6.67
N THR A 32 -0.45 -7.10 -6.74
CA THR A 32 0.49 -7.09 -5.61
C THR A 32 0.61 -5.70 -4.99
N SER A 33 0.52 -5.59 -3.66
CA SER A 33 0.92 -4.39 -2.92
C SER A 33 2.37 -4.53 -2.44
N VAL A 34 3.15 -3.45 -2.55
CA VAL A 34 4.52 -3.35 -2.05
C VAL A 34 4.58 -2.17 -1.11
N LEU A 35 4.99 -2.39 0.14
CA LEU A 35 5.25 -1.31 1.09
C LEU A 35 6.71 -0.87 1.00
N LEU A 36 6.94 0.43 0.96
CA LEU A 36 8.24 1.06 1.10
C LEU A 36 8.19 2.02 2.28
N HIS A 37 8.93 1.72 3.34
CA HIS A 37 9.15 2.68 4.41
C HIS A 37 10.20 3.71 3.96
N VAL A 38 9.87 5.00 4.06
CA VAL A 38 10.78 6.10 3.76
C VAL A 38 10.97 6.91 5.03
N GLY A 39 12.14 6.77 5.65
CA GLY A 39 12.60 7.53 6.81
C GLY A 39 14.03 8.03 6.57
N GLY A 40 14.41 9.08 7.30
CA GLY A 40 15.79 9.60 7.33
C GLY A 40 16.68 8.79 8.27
#